data_AF-A0A914Y343-F1
#
_entry.id   AF-A0A914Y343-F1
#
_cell.length_a   1.000
_cell.length_b   1.000
_cell.length_c   1.000
_cell.angle_alpha   90.00
_cell.angle_beta   90.00
_cell.angle_gamma   90.00
#
_symmetry.space_group_name_H-M   'P 1'
#
loop_
_entity.id
_entity.type
_entity.pdbx_description
1 polymer ?
#
loop_
_entity_poly.entity_id
_entity_poly.type
_entity_poly.pdbx_seq_one_letter_code
_entity_poly.pdbx_strand_id
1 'polypeptide(L)'
;MMELGADGKGFSDEFAYMQSLNTTLIQINDIFTNIASNHLIRQGSAFTLNREPMFADGIKPILHIETKYINHIFQHIEVCKNTVFPENEESKLRDLLEKAKIPSNEVAILFLKPFPKENDQIDGGHLLIETKKLVLELLEIGCKGSTIKELLTTNDEEIIINGYGEISDDESENLMLRAKKDALSHNLSQLEKYGIISSENDYDDILKQISHDLTAKDEIQNNQNHQLEAYDRKINELKAKKNEYQDQVEQYRKFIENHRT
;
A
#
# COMPACT_ATOMS: atom_id res chain seq x y z
N MET A 1 35.78 -4.10 -14.32
CA MET A 1 35.11 -3.07 -15.14
C MET A 1 33.66 -2.84 -14.70
N MET A 2 32.78 -3.86 -14.71
CA MET A 2 31.41 -3.68 -14.20
C MET A 2 31.37 -3.24 -12.72
N GLU A 3 32.25 -3.79 -11.88
CA GLU A 3 32.38 -3.40 -10.46
C GLU A 3 32.82 -1.93 -10.30
N LEU A 4 33.84 -1.49 -11.05
CA LEU A 4 34.27 -0.09 -11.08
C LEU A 4 33.17 0.86 -11.59
N GLY A 5 32.39 0.42 -12.58
CA GLY A 5 31.28 1.19 -13.12
C GLY A 5 30.11 1.29 -12.13
N ALA A 6 29.78 0.22 -11.42
CA ALA A 6 28.76 0.23 -10.37
C ALA A 6 29.15 1.12 -9.17
N ASP A 7 30.45 1.20 -8.85
CA ASP A 7 31.01 2.07 -7.80
C ASP A 7 31.19 3.54 -8.24
N GLY A 8 30.95 3.86 -9.52
CA GLY A 8 31.20 5.19 -10.08
C GLY A 8 32.67 5.59 -10.12
N LYS A 9 33.60 4.63 -10.09
CA LYS A 9 35.04 4.88 -10.11
C LYS A 9 35.59 4.75 -11.53
N GLY A 10 36.27 5.79 -12.00
CA GLY A 10 37.00 5.81 -13.26
C GLY A 10 38.51 5.54 -13.08
N PHE A 11 39.19 5.32 -14.20
CA PHE A 11 40.65 5.26 -14.25
C PHE A 11 41.24 6.67 -14.19
N SER A 12 42.31 6.84 -13.39
CA SER A 12 43.04 8.10 -13.21
C SER A 12 43.89 8.47 -14.43
N ASP A 13 44.40 9.70 -14.44
CA ASP A 13 45.26 10.24 -15.51
C ASP A 13 46.59 9.50 -15.69
N GLU A 14 46.99 8.70 -14.69
CA GLU A 14 48.17 7.81 -14.75
C GLU A 14 47.98 6.67 -15.76
N PHE A 15 46.74 6.35 -16.13
CA PHE A 15 46.39 5.32 -17.12
C PHE A 15 45.65 5.92 -18.32
N ALA A 16 46.30 6.87 -19.00
CA ALA A 16 45.75 7.60 -20.15
C ALA A 16 45.13 6.70 -21.25
N TYR A 17 45.68 5.51 -21.47
CA TYR A 17 45.16 4.56 -22.47
C TYR A 17 43.82 3.91 -22.07
N MET A 18 43.45 3.94 -20.79
CA MET A 18 42.19 3.41 -20.26
C MET A 18 41.12 4.51 -20.07
N GLN A 19 41.45 5.79 -20.26
CA GLN A 19 40.47 6.88 -20.15
C GLN A 19 39.32 6.77 -21.16
N SER A 20 39.56 6.16 -22.32
CA SER A 20 38.51 5.87 -23.31
C SER A 20 37.39 4.99 -22.75
N LEU A 21 37.68 4.18 -21.72
CA LEU A 21 36.72 3.32 -21.03
C LEU A 21 35.94 4.06 -19.93
N ASN A 22 36.40 5.23 -19.47
CA ASN A 22 35.68 6.00 -18.45
C ASN A 22 34.29 6.43 -18.94
N THR A 23 34.14 6.76 -20.22
CA THR A 23 32.84 7.03 -20.83
C THR A 23 31.89 5.84 -20.71
N THR A 24 32.41 4.62 -20.93
CA THR A 24 31.64 3.38 -20.78
C THR A 24 31.33 3.08 -19.30
N LEU A 25 32.26 3.36 -18.38
CA LEU A 25 32.03 3.20 -16.94
C LEU A 25 30.96 4.17 -16.42
N ILE A 26 30.90 5.40 -16.94
CA ILE A 26 29.84 6.37 -16.62
C ILE A 26 28.49 5.84 -17.12
N GLN A 27 28.40 5.33 -18.34
CA GLN A 27 27.16 4.74 -18.86
C GLN A 27 26.70 3.52 -18.04
N ILE A 28 27.65 2.67 -17.60
CA ILE A 28 27.35 1.54 -16.72
C ILE A 28 26.84 2.04 -15.36
N ASN A 29 27.45 3.09 -14.81
CA ASN A 29 27.01 3.70 -13.56
C ASN A 29 25.61 4.29 -13.66
N ASP A 30 25.29 4.98 -14.75
CA ASP A 30 23.97 5.56 -14.98
C ASP A 30 22.89 4.46 -15.09
N ILE A 31 23.22 3.35 -15.75
CA ILE A 31 22.32 2.18 -15.82
C ILE A 31 22.17 1.54 -14.45
N PHE A 32 23.27 1.34 -13.71
CA PHE A 32 23.23 0.74 -12.37
C PHE A 32 22.47 1.62 -11.38
N THR A 33 22.70 2.93 -11.39
CA THR A 33 22.01 3.91 -10.55
C THR A 33 20.52 3.96 -10.89
N ASN A 34 20.13 3.87 -12.17
CA ASN A 34 18.73 3.77 -12.57
C ASN A 34 18.10 2.43 -12.15
N ILE A 35 18.83 1.32 -12.20
CA ILE A 35 18.30 0.02 -11.73
C ILE A 35 18.17 0.04 -10.21
N ALA A 36 19.20 0.49 -9.49
CA ALA A 36 19.23 0.59 -8.04
C ALA A 36 18.18 1.57 -7.52
N SER A 37 17.99 2.73 -8.17
CA SER A 37 16.94 3.69 -7.81
C SER A 37 15.56 3.11 -8.09
N ASN A 38 15.32 2.45 -9.22
CA ASN A 38 14.05 1.76 -9.48
C ASN A 38 13.79 0.61 -8.50
N HIS A 39 14.84 -0.07 -8.02
CA HIS A 39 14.72 -1.14 -7.04
C HIS A 39 14.50 -0.62 -5.61
N LEU A 40 15.15 0.49 -5.24
CA LEU A 40 14.96 1.20 -3.96
C LEU A 40 13.63 1.95 -3.90
N ILE A 41 13.15 2.53 -5.01
CA ILE A 41 11.81 3.13 -5.08
C ILE A 41 10.73 2.05 -4.97
N ARG A 42 10.93 0.88 -5.59
CA ARG A 42 10.03 -0.28 -5.41
C ARG A 42 10.02 -0.85 -4.00
N GLN A 43 11.11 -0.74 -3.23
CA GLN A 43 11.14 -1.18 -1.83
C GLN A 43 10.77 -0.08 -0.83
N GLY A 44 11.02 1.18 -1.15
CA GLY A 44 10.72 2.35 -0.32
C GLY A 44 9.24 2.73 -0.29
N SER A 45 8.45 2.38 -1.31
CA SER A 45 6.99 2.55 -1.27
C SER A 45 6.25 1.33 -0.72
N ALA A 46 6.92 0.20 -0.52
CA ALA A 46 6.34 -1.02 0.04
C ALA A 46 6.57 -1.15 1.57
N PHE A 47 7.44 -0.31 2.14
CA PHE A 47 7.74 -0.29 3.57
C PHE A 47 7.43 1.09 4.18
N THR A 48 6.19 1.54 4.09
CA THR A 48 5.60 2.34 5.17
C THR A 48 5.30 1.38 6.33
N LEU A 49 6.33 1.15 7.14
CA LEU A 49 6.44 0.17 8.23
C LEU A 49 5.55 0.48 9.46
N ASN A 50 4.38 1.10 9.26
CA ASN A 50 3.37 1.38 10.30
C ASN A 50 1.93 1.07 9.85
N ARG A 51 1.74 0.38 8.72
CA ARG A 51 0.42 -0.16 8.37
C ARG A 51 0.48 -1.66 8.56
N GLU A 52 -0.40 -2.19 9.41
CA GLU A 52 -0.77 -3.60 9.32
C GLU A 52 -0.99 -3.95 7.85
N PRO A 53 -0.47 -5.08 7.35
CA PRO A 53 -0.74 -5.50 5.98
C PRO A 53 -2.27 -5.54 5.81
N MET A 54 -2.80 -4.66 4.97
CA MET A 54 -4.18 -4.74 4.50
C MET A 54 -4.34 -6.05 3.74
N PHE A 55 -4.63 -7.13 4.44
CA PHE A 55 -5.14 -8.33 3.82
C PHE A 55 -6.50 -7.94 3.23
N ALA A 56 -6.66 -8.08 1.92
CA ALA A 56 -7.98 -7.96 1.32
C ALA A 56 -8.90 -8.96 2.04
N ASP A 57 -9.96 -8.46 2.68
CA ASP A 57 -10.92 -9.30 3.39
C ASP A 57 -11.37 -10.45 2.48
N GLY A 58 -11.16 -11.68 2.95
CA GLY A 58 -11.57 -12.91 2.26
C GLY A 58 -10.49 -13.66 1.47
N ILE A 59 -9.29 -13.11 1.24
CA ILE A 59 -8.20 -13.84 0.56
C ILE A 59 -7.31 -14.54 1.59
N LYS A 60 -7.43 -15.87 1.70
CA LYS A 60 -6.52 -16.68 2.52
C LYS A 60 -5.12 -16.70 1.88
N PRO A 61 -4.06 -16.23 2.55
CA PRO A 61 -2.72 -16.32 2.00
C PRO A 61 -2.31 -17.80 1.93
N ILE A 62 -1.96 -18.25 0.73
CA ILE A 62 -1.47 -19.60 0.47
C ILE A 62 0.03 -19.49 0.25
N LEU A 63 0.82 -20.11 1.12
CA LEU A 63 2.26 -20.26 0.91
C LEU A 63 2.52 -21.64 0.28
N HIS A 64 3.00 -21.62 -0.96
CA HIS A 64 3.48 -22.80 -1.65
C HIS A 64 4.97 -23.00 -1.34
N ILE A 65 5.29 -24.05 -0.58
CA ILE A 65 6.67 -24.36 -0.19
C ILE A 65 6.93 -25.86 -0.31
N GLU A 66 8.07 -26.22 -0.91
CA GLU A 66 8.49 -27.62 -0.98
C GLU A 66 8.96 -28.11 0.40
N THR A 67 8.72 -29.38 0.69
CA THR A 67 8.98 -29.96 2.02
C THR A 67 10.46 -29.92 2.41
N LYS A 68 11.38 -29.97 1.45
CA LYS A 68 12.82 -29.83 1.72
C LYS A 68 13.17 -28.47 2.35
N TYR A 69 12.48 -27.40 1.94
CA TYR A 69 12.67 -26.07 2.50
C TYR A 69 11.99 -25.93 3.85
N ILE A 70 10.82 -26.55 4.03
CA ILE A 70 10.16 -26.62 5.35
C ILE A 70 11.07 -27.30 6.37
N ASN A 71 11.69 -28.42 6.01
CA ASN A 71 12.62 -29.13 6.88
C ASN A 71 13.82 -28.26 7.27
N HIS A 72 14.40 -27.56 6.30
CA HIS A 72 15.52 -26.66 6.55
C HIS A 72 15.12 -25.48 7.46
N ILE A 73 13.95 -24.88 7.23
CA ILE A 73 13.41 -23.80 8.06
C ILE A 73 13.15 -24.30 9.47
N PHE A 74 12.51 -25.46 9.63
CA PHE A 74 12.20 -26.03 10.93
C PHE A 74 13.47 -26.36 11.73
N GLN A 75 14.47 -26.97 11.09
CA GLN A 75 15.78 -27.23 11.70
C GLN A 75 16.48 -25.93 12.11
N HIS A 76 16.43 -24.90 11.26
CA HIS A 76 17.06 -23.62 11.57
C HIS A 76 16.37 -22.91 12.74
N ILE A 77 15.04 -22.95 12.80
CA ILE A 77 14.28 -22.37 13.92
C ILE A 77 14.53 -23.15 15.21
N GLU A 78 14.65 -24.48 15.18
CA GLU A 78 15.01 -25.29 16.35
C GLU A 78 16.42 -24.96 16.87
N VAL A 79 17.41 -24.83 15.97
CA VAL A 79 18.78 -24.44 16.35
C VAL A 79 18.82 -23.04 16.97
N CYS A 80 18.00 -22.11 16.45
CA CYS A 80 17.93 -20.74 16.92
C CYS A 80 16.83 -20.50 17.97
N LYS A 81 16.18 -21.55 18.47
CA LYS A 81 14.94 -21.46 19.27
C LYS A 81 15.10 -20.56 20.49
N ASN A 82 16.21 -20.71 21.21
CA ASN A 82 16.48 -19.95 22.44
C ASN A 82 16.93 -18.50 22.17
N THR A 83 17.37 -18.20 20.94
CA THR A 83 17.74 -16.85 20.51
C THR A 83 16.52 -16.08 20.00
N VAL A 84 15.61 -16.77 19.31
CA VAL A 84 14.39 -16.18 18.74
C VAL A 84 13.26 -16.11 19.77
N PHE A 85 13.20 -17.05 20.71
CA PHE A 85 12.18 -17.13 21.76
C PHE A 85 12.84 -17.25 23.15
N PRO A 86 13.18 -16.13 23.81
CA PRO A 86 13.76 -16.17 25.15
C PRO A 86 12.79 -16.83 26.15
N GLU A 87 13.33 -17.61 27.10
CA GLU A 87 12.54 -18.47 28.01
C GLU A 87 11.55 -17.73 28.94
N ASN A 88 11.66 -16.41 29.02
CA ASN A 88 10.89 -15.58 29.95
C ASN A 88 9.55 -15.08 29.40
N GLU A 89 9.23 -15.37 28.13
CA GLU A 89 7.97 -14.94 27.50
C GLU A 89 7.11 -16.15 27.10
N GLU A 90 5.83 -16.13 27.49
CA GLU A 90 4.81 -17.07 27.01
C GLU A 90 4.55 -16.84 25.51
N SER A 91 5.47 -17.32 24.67
CA SER A 91 5.40 -17.13 23.22
C SER A 91 4.51 -18.20 22.59
N LYS A 92 3.34 -17.81 22.09
CA LYS A 92 2.45 -18.74 21.34
C LYS A 92 3.12 -19.38 20.13
N LEU A 93 4.13 -18.72 19.56
CA LEU A 93 4.93 -19.26 18.47
C LEU A 93 5.77 -20.47 18.92
N ARG A 94 6.27 -20.45 20.16
CA ARG A 94 6.98 -21.59 20.76
C ARG A 94 6.05 -22.78 20.94
N ASP A 95 4.84 -22.55 21.45
CA ASP A 95 3.80 -23.59 21.55
C ASP A 95 3.41 -24.17 20.19
N LEU A 96 3.30 -23.31 19.16
CA LEU A 96 2.99 -23.74 17.80
C LEU A 96 4.13 -24.53 17.18
N LEU A 97 5.39 -24.15 17.45
CA LEU A 97 6.58 -24.88 17.00
C LEU A 97 6.63 -26.27 17.63
N GLU A 98 6.36 -26.36 18.93
CA GLU A 98 6.35 -27.63 19.67
C GLU A 98 5.20 -28.56 19.26
N LYS A 99 4.07 -27.99 18.83
CA LYS A 99 2.91 -28.74 18.30
C LYS A 99 3.04 -29.05 16.80
N ALA A 100 3.92 -28.36 16.08
CA ALA A 100 4.08 -28.54 14.65
C ALA A 100 4.72 -29.89 14.34
N LYS A 101 4.07 -30.65 13.46
CA LYS A 101 4.62 -31.90 12.91
C LYS A 101 5.11 -31.61 11.51
N ILE A 102 6.36 -32.00 11.23
CA ILE A 102 6.92 -31.94 9.89
C ILE A 102 6.10 -32.87 8.98
N PRO A 103 5.47 -32.37 7.91
CA PRO A 103 4.70 -33.20 7.00
C PRO A 103 5.63 -34.11 6.18
N SER A 104 5.27 -35.40 6.05
CA SER A 104 6.06 -36.42 5.33
C SER A 104 5.84 -36.41 3.80
N ASN A 105 4.99 -35.53 3.27
CA ASN A 105 4.63 -35.47 1.84
C ASN A 105 5.56 -34.52 1.07
N GLU A 106 5.69 -34.68 -0.25
CA GLU A 106 6.62 -33.87 -1.09
C GLU A 106 6.27 -32.38 -1.20
N VAL A 107 5.00 -32.03 -1.03
CA VAL A 107 4.49 -30.65 -1.06
C VAL A 107 3.56 -30.45 0.13
N ALA A 108 3.79 -29.39 0.91
CA ALA A 108 2.87 -28.96 1.96
C ALA A 108 2.23 -27.63 1.56
N ILE A 109 0.89 -27.60 1.60
CA ILE A 109 0.13 -26.36 1.41
C ILE A 109 -0.11 -25.79 2.80
N LEU A 110 0.57 -24.68 3.12
CA LEU A 110 0.37 -24.01 4.39
C LEU A 110 -0.82 -23.06 4.26
N PHE A 111 -1.95 -23.43 4.85
CA PHE A 111 -3.07 -22.52 5.03
C PHE A 111 -2.77 -21.62 6.22
N LEU A 112 -2.25 -20.43 5.94
CA LEU A 112 -2.06 -19.41 6.95
C LEU A 112 -3.46 -18.93 7.37
N LYS A 113 -3.96 -19.47 8.49
CA LYS A 113 -5.03 -18.79 9.20
C LYS A 113 -4.44 -17.48 9.74
N PRO A 114 -5.11 -16.33 9.57
CA PRO A 114 -4.76 -15.17 10.37
C PRO A 114 -4.73 -15.59 11.83
N PHE A 115 -3.73 -15.15 12.58
CA PHE A 115 -3.68 -15.41 14.02
C PHE A 115 -5.05 -15.04 14.61
N PRO A 116 -5.68 -15.91 15.43
CA PRO A 116 -6.85 -15.47 16.17
C PRO A 116 -6.38 -14.27 16.99
N LYS A 117 -6.98 -13.10 16.71
CA LYS A 117 -6.67 -11.87 17.44
C LYS A 117 -6.81 -12.20 18.91
N GLU A 118 -5.72 -12.03 19.64
CA GLU A 118 -5.72 -12.26 21.07
C GLU A 118 -6.55 -11.17 21.70
N ASN A 119 -7.71 -11.57 22.22
CA ASN A 119 -8.81 -10.76 22.74
C ASN A 119 -9.76 -10.23 21.66
N ASP A 120 -11.05 -10.54 21.85
CA ASP A 120 -12.21 -9.80 21.30
C ASP A 120 -12.29 -8.36 21.84
N GLN A 121 -11.15 -7.71 22.06
CA GLN A 121 -11.07 -6.26 22.15
C GLN A 121 -11.05 -5.78 20.71
N ILE A 122 -12.17 -5.21 20.28
CA ILE A 122 -12.27 -4.45 19.04
C ILE A 122 -11.05 -3.54 19.00
N ASP A 123 -10.14 -3.80 18.06
CA ASP A 123 -8.93 -3.01 17.88
C ASP A 123 -9.36 -1.56 17.68
N GLY A 124 -8.93 -0.68 18.60
CA GLY A 124 -9.29 0.73 18.58
C GLY A 124 -8.92 1.40 17.25
N GLY A 125 -7.89 0.89 16.55
CA GLY A 125 -7.54 1.31 15.19
C GLY A 125 -8.61 0.97 14.16
N HIS A 126 -9.10 -0.27 14.15
CA HIS A 126 -10.18 -0.70 13.25
C HIS A 126 -11.48 0.06 13.52
N LEU A 127 -11.85 0.20 14.81
CA LEU A 127 -13.03 0.94 15.23
C LEU A 127 -12.97 2.41 14.79
N LEU A 128 -11.79 3.02 14.88
CA LEU A 128 -11.58 4.40 14.41
C LEU A 128 -11.77 4.52 12.90
N ILE A 129 -11.29 3.56 12.12
CA ILE A 129 -11.48 3.52 10.66
C ILE A 129 -12.97 3.38 10.32
N GLU A 130 -13.70 2.46 10.96
CA GLU A 130 -15.15 2.32 10.77
C GLU A 130 -15.91 3.58 11.15
N THR A 131 -15.53 4.21 12.27
CA THR A 131 -16.13 5.47 12.73
C THR A 131 -15.94 6.58 11.72
N LYS A 132 -14.74 6.74 11.15
CA LYS A 132 -14.47 7.73 10.09
C LYS A 132 -15.32 7.49 8.85
N LYS A 133 -15.47 6.22 8.43
CA LYS A 133 -16.32 5.85 7.29
C LYS A 133 -17.78 6.21 7.54
N LEU A 134 -18.31 5.88 8.71
CA LEU A 134 -19.69 6.22 9.10
C LEU A 134 -19.93 7.74 9.10
N VAL A 135 -18.96 8.53 9.58
CA VAL A 135 -19.06 9.99 9.53
C VAL A 135 -19.14 10.50 8.09
N LEU A 136 -18.27 10.00 7.19
CA LEU A 136 -18.30 10.37 5.77
C LEU A 136 -19.61 9.96 5.09
N GLU A 137 -20.10 8.75 5.35
CA GLU A 137 -21.37 8.27 4.79
C GLU A 137 -22.55 9.16 5.24
N LEU A 138 -22.59 9.58 6.50
CA LEU A 138 -23.64 10.48 6.99
C LEU A 138 -23.55 11.88 6.37
N LEU A 139 -22.34 12.39 6.12
CA LEU A 139 -22.14 13.64 5.38
C LEU A 139 -22.60 13.52 3.93
N GLU A 140 -22.31 12.40 3.26
CA GLU A 140 -22.76 12.13 1.87
C GLU A 140 -24.29 12.01 1.76
N ILE A 141 -24.95 11.47 2.78
CA ILE A 141 -26.42 11.37 2.84
C ILE A 141 -27.07 12.76 3.06
N GLY A 142 -26.29 13.76 3.47
CA GLY A 142 -26.76 15.13 3.63
C GLY A 142 -27.03 15.54 5.08
N CYS A 143 -26.54 14.78 6.07
CA CYS A 143 -26.51 15.25 7.45
C CYS A 143 -25.62 16.50 7.54
N LYS A 144 -26.22 17.64 7.93
CA LYS A 144 -25.50 18.91 8.08
C LYS A 144 -25.03 19.07 9.52
N GLY A 145 -23.78 19.45 9.69
CA GLY A 145 -23.20 19.76 11.00
C GLY A 145 -21.73 20.14 10.85
N SER A 146 -21.29 21.08 11.69
CA SER A 146 -19.88 21.45 11.85
C SER A 146 -19.18 20.56 12.89
N THR A 147 -19.95 19.85 13.72
CA THR A 147 -19.45 18.90 14.72
C THR A 147 -20.12 17.54 14.58
N ILE A 148 -19.50 16.48 15.11
CA ILE A 148 -20.06 15.12 15.10
C ILE A 148 -21.34 15.05 15.95
N LYS A 149 -21.43 15.85 17.02
CA LYS A 149 -22.66 15.95 17.82
C LYS A 149 -23.81 16.55 17.03
N GLU A 150 -23.58 17.61 16.27
CA GLU A 150 -24.58 18.21 15.39
C GLU A 150 -25.10 17.21 14.35
N LEU A 151 -24.19 16.39 13.80
CA LEU A 151 -24.47 15.36 12.80
C LEU A 151 -25.34 14.21 13.37
N LEU A 152 -25.17 13.86 14.65
CA LEU A 152 -26.04 12.90 15.34
C LEU A 152 -27.44 13.50 15.60
N THR A 153 -27.53 14.80 15.87
CA THR A 153 -28.79 15.48 16.21
C THR A 153 -29.58 16.01 15.02
N THR A 154 -29.05 15.94 13.80
CA THR A 154 -29.73 16.47 12.61
C THR A 154 -31.07 15.76 12.39
N ASN A 155 -32.13 16.50 12.03
CA ASN A 155 -33.47 15.93 11.85
C ASN A 155 -33.51 14.92 10.69
N ASP A 156 -33.87 13.68 10.96
CA ASP A 156 -33.88 12.56 9.99
C ASP A 156 -34.83 12.84 8.81
N GLU A 157 -35.96 13.50 9.09
CA GLU A 157 -37.03 13.73 8.11
C GLU A 157 -36.62 14.72 7.01
N GLU A 158 -35.85 15.76 7.33
CA GLU A 158 -35.38 16.75 6.34
C GLU A 158 -34.25 16.22 5.44
N ILE A 159 -33.50 15.22 5.91
CA ILE A 159 -32.38 14.63 5.17
C ILE A 159 -32.89 13.68 4.09
N ILE A 160 -33.87 12.84 4.43
CA ILE A 160 -34.44 11.85 3.50
C ILE A 160 -35.12 12.54 2.32
N ILE A 161 -35.84 13.64 2.58
CA ILE A 161 -36.51 14.44 1.56
C ILE A 161 -35.52 15.07 0.56
N ASN A 162 -34.29 15.37 0.97
CA ASN A 162 -33.31 16.09 0.16
C ASN A 162 -32.19 15.21 -0.44
N GLY A 163 -31.86 14.07 0.18
CA GLY A 163 -30.77 13.18 -0.23
C GLY A 163 -31.21 12.00 -1.11
N TYR A 164 -32.44 11.50 -0.92
CA TYR A 164 -33.03 10.41 -1.68
C TYR A 164 -34.19 10.99 -2.49
N GLY A 165 -33.93 11.35 -3.75
CA GLY A 165 -34.95 11.99 -4.60
C GLY A 165 -36.26 11.20 -4.64
N GLU A 166 -37.38 11.95 -4.57
CA GLU A 166 -38.79 11.52 -4.64
C GLU A 166 -39.24 10.45 -3.64
N ILE A 167 -39.94 10.93 -2.59
CA ILE A 167 -40.91 10.23 -1.72
C ILE A 167 -40.78 8.71 -1.74
N SER A 168 -39.76 8.23 -1.01
CA SER A 168 -39.76 6.88 -0.50
C SER A 168 -40.40 6.94 0.88
N ASP A 169 -41.69 6.62 0.99
CA ASP A 169 -42.40 6.35 2.25
C ASP A 169 -41.86 5.06 2.93
N ASP A 170 -40.61 4.67 2.66
CA ASP A 170 -39.99 3.51 3.28
C ASP A 170 -39.49 3.88 4.67
N GLU A 171 -40.23 3.40 5.68
CA GLU A 171 -39.73 3.28 7.05
C GLU A 171 -38.33 2.64 7.09
N SER A 172 -37.98 1.81 6.09
CA SER A 172 -36.68 1.18 5.90
C SER A 172 -35.50 2.17 5.82
N GLU A 173 -35.65 3.29 5.09
CA GLU A 173 -34.57 4.27 4.92
C GLU A 173 -34.34 5.08 6.20
N ASN A 174 -35.43 5.47 6.88
CA ASN A 174 -35.39 6.06 8.22
C ASN A 174 -34.72 5.12 9.24
N LEU A 175 -35.07 3.84 9.19
CA LEU A 175 -34.49 2.82 10.08
C LEU A 175 -33.00 2.61 9.80
N MET A 176 -32.58 2.71 8.54
CA MET A 176 -31.17 2.63 8.14
C MET A 176 -30.36 3.85 8.60
N LEU A 177 -30.89 5.07 8.45
CA LEU A 177 -30.22 6.30 8.91
C LEU A 177 -30.06 6.31 10.44
N ARG A 178 -31.12 5.93 11.16
CA ARG A 178 -31.06 5.78 12.62
C ARG A 178 -30.08 4.69 13.05
N ALA A 179 -30.09 3.53 12.39
CA ALA A 179 -29.12 2.48 12.66
C ALA A 179 -27.67 2.95 12.46
N LYS A 180 -27.40 3.78 11.45
CA LYS A 180 -26.06 4.37 11.22
C LYS A 180 -25.68 5.39 12.31
N LYS A 181 -26.61 6.23 12.76
CA LYS A 181 -26.39 7.16 13.88
C LYS A 181 -26.17 6.43 15.20
N ASP A 182 -26.94 5.37 15.46
CA ASP A 182 -26.79 4.53 16.64
C ASP A 182 -25.45 3.78 16.64
N ALA A 183 -25.04 3.25 15.48
CA ALA A 183 -23.72 2.64 15.30
C ALA A 183 -22.59 3.65 15.52
N LEU A 184 -22.73 4.87 14.98
CA LEU A 184 -21.76 5.95 15.21
C LEU A 184 -21.68 6.31 16.70
N SER A 185 -22.81 6.50 17.37
CA SER A 185 -22.87 6.79 18.81
C SER A 185 -22.23 5.68 19.66
N HIS A 186 -22.48 4.42 19.28
CA HIS A 186 -21.87 3.26 19.92
C HIS A 186 -20.34 3.25 19.75
N ASN A 187 -19.85 3.49 18.53
CA ASN A 187 -18.43 3.50 18.23
C ASN A 187 -17.70 4.66 18.92
N LEU A 188 -18.31 5.85 18.98
CA LEU A 188 -17.77 7.00 19.71
C LEU A 188 -17.64 6.67 21.21
N SER A 189 -18.66 6.04 21.80
CA SER A 189 -18.65 5.62 23.20
C SER A 189 -17.55 4.58 23.49
N GLN A 190 -17.26 3.71 22.53
CA GLN A 190 -16.19 2.72 22.65
C GLN A 190 -14.80 3.37 22.49
N LEU A 191 -14.61 4.24 21.48
CA LEU A 191 -13.36 4.96 21.25
C LEU A 191 -13.00 5.90 22.41
N GLU A 192 -14.00 6.50 23.05
CA GLU A 192 -13.80 7.31 24.26
C GLU A 192 -13.36 6.45 25.45
N LYS A 193 -13.94 5.24 25.62
CA LYS A 193 -13.47 4.27 26.63
C LYS A 193 -12.02 3.82 26.38
N TYR A 194 -11.60 3.77 25.12
CA TYR A 194 -10.21 3.48 24.75
C TYR A 194 -9.28 4.70 24.88
N GLY A 195 -9.82 5.89 25.20
CA GLY A 195 -9.04 7.13 25.34
C GLY A 195 -8.49 7.68 24.03
N ILE A 196 -9.03 7.24 22.88
CA ILE A 196 -8.57 7.64 21.54
C ILE A 196 -9.20 8.97 21.14
N ILE A 197 -10.42 9.24 21.61
CA ILE A 197 -11.19 10.45 21.34
C ILE A 197 -11.80 10.96 22.65
N SER A 198 -12.21 12.23 22.67
CA SER A 198 -12.87 12.84 23.82
C SER A 198 -14.17 13.53 23.42
N SER A 199 -15.24 13.29 24.19
CA SER A 199 -16.50 14.02 24.05
C SER A 199 -16.41 15.48 24.51
N GLU A 200 -15.35 15.86 25.26
CA GLU A 200 -15.11 17.23 25.72
C GLU A 200 -14.76 18.18 24.56
N ASN A 201 -14.18 17.65 23.48
CA ASN A 201 -13.81 18.42 22.29
C ASN A 201 -14.77 18.15 21.11
N ASP A 202 -16.02 17.79 21.39
CA ASP A 202 -17.05 17.48 20.39
C ASP A 202 -16.62 16.46 19.32
N TYR A 203 -15.68 15.58 19.67
CA TYR A 203 -15.04 14.61 18.78
C TYR A 203 -14.30 15.22 17.56
N ASP A 204 -13.87 16.48 17.66
CA ASP A 204 -13.14 17.23 16.61
C ASP A 204 -11.84 16.52 16.15
N ASP A 205 -11.23 15.71 17.01
CA ASP A 205 -10.05 14.91 16.64
C ASP A 205 -10.33 13.93 15.48
N ILE A 206 -11.55 13.40 15.38
CA ILE A 206 -11.96 12.55 14.26
C ILE A 206 -12.03 13.38 12.98
N LEU A 207 -12.62 14.58 13.03
CA LEU A 207 -12.74 15.46 11.86
C LEU A 207 -11.37 15.95 11.36
N LYS A 208 -10.46 16.26 12.29
CA LYS A 208 -9.06 16.58 11.96
C LYS A 208 -8.36 15.42 11.26
N GLN A 209 -8.52 14.21 11.77
CA GLN A 209 -7.94 13.04 11.13
C GLN A 209 -8.55 12.75 9.75
N ILE A 210 -9.87 12.89 9.58
CA ILE A 210 -10.51 12.78 8.26
C ILE A 210 -9.95 13.84 7.30
N SER A 211 -9.80 15.08 7.76
CA SER A 211 -9.24 16.18 6.95
C SER A 211 -7.78 15.90 6.54
N HIS A 212 -6.99 15.35 7.46
CA HIS A 212 -5.62 14.92 7.16
C HIS A 212 -5.60 13.78 6.13
N ASP A 213 -6.45 12.77 6.31
CA ASP A 213 -6.57 11.62 5.41
C ASP A 213 -6.99 12.05 3.98
N LEU A 214 -7.91 13.02 3.86
CA LEU A 214 -8.33 13.60 2.58
C LEU A 214 -7.22 14.39 1.91
N THR A 215 -6.53 15.24 2.66
CA THR A 215 -5.41 16.04 2.12
C THR A 215 -4.29 15.12 1.61
N ALA A 216 -3.94 14.09 2.38
CA ALA A 216 -2.95 13.10 1.98
C ALA A 216 -3.39 12.35 0.70
N LYS A 217 -4.68 12.02 0.58
CA LYS A 217 -5.24 11.39 -0.63
C LYS A 217 -5.11 12.32 -1.85
N ASP A 218 -5.43 13.60 -1.70
CA ASP A 218 -5.34 14.58 -2.78
C ASP A 218 -3.89 14.81 -3.22
N GLU A 219 -2.95 14.87 -2.28
CA GLU A 219 -1.51 14.95 -2.58
C GLU A 219 -1.03 13.73 -3.37
N ILE A 220 -1.45 12.53 -2.96
CA ILE A 220 -1.14 11.29 -3.67
C ILE A 220 -1.71 11.33 -5.09
N GLN A 221 -2.97 11.74 -5.25
CA GLN A 221 -3.64 11.80 -6.55
C GLN A 221 -2.96 12.83 -7.48
N ASN A 222 -2.58 14.00 -6.96
CA ASN A 222 -1.83 15.01 -7.71
C ASN A 222 -0.46 14.49 -8.14
N ASN A 223 0.27 13.81 -7.25
CA ASN A 223 1.55 13.20 -7.59
C ASN A 223 1.42 12.12 -8.67
N GLN A 224 0.38 11.29 -8.60
CA GLN A 224 0.09 10.28 -9.62
C GLN A 224 -0.24 10.93 -10.97
N ASN A 225 -1.07 11.97 -10.99
CA ASN A 225 -1.40 12.71 -12.21
C ASN A 225 -0.14 13.33 -12.85
N HIS A 226 0.73 13.95 -12.07
CA HIS A 226 1.99 14.50 -12.58
C HIS A 226 2.92 13.42 -13.16
N GLN A 227 2.96 12.23 -12.54
CA GLN A 227 3.73 11.11 -13.08
C GLN A 227 3.14 10.61 -14.40
N LEU A 228 1.81 10.49 -14.50
CA LEU A 228 1.13 10.09 -15.73
C LEU A 228 1.43 11.08 -16.87
N GLU A 229 1.31 12.38 -16.61
CA GLU A 229 1.65 13.43 -17.59
C GLU A 229 3.12 13.38 -18.02
N ALA A 230 4.04 13.05 -17.12
CA ALA A 230 5.45 12.88 -17.45
C ALA A 230 5.67 11.64 -18.35
N TYR A 231 4.98 10.53 -18.07
CA TYR A 231 5.04 9.33 -18.91
C TYR A 231 4.45 9.57 -20.29
N ASP A 232 3.32 10.26 -20.39
CA ASP A 232 2.70 10.58 -21.68
C ASP A 232 3.59 11.46 -22.56
N ARG A 233 4.25 12.46 -21.96
CA ARG A 233 5.26 13.27 -22.66
C ARG A 233 6.39 12.40 -23.20
N LYS A 234 6.95 11.52 -22.36
CA LYS A 234 8.04 10.62 -22.75
C LYS A 234 7.62 9.62 -23.83
N ILE A 235 6.40 9.10 -23.78
CA ILE A 235 5.84 8.22 -24.82
C ILE A 235 5.76 8.97 -26.15
N ASN A 236 5.30 10.22 -26.15
CA ASN A 236 5.21 11.02 -27.36
C ASN A 236 6.58 11.35 -27.96
N GLU A 237 7.57 11.68 -27.12
CA GLU A 237 8.96 11.87 -27.56
C GLU A 237 9.55 10.60 -28.20
N LEU A 238 9.36 9.44 -27.56
CA LEU A 238 9.83 8.16 -28.09
C LEU A 238 9.15 7.79 -29.40
N LYS A 239 7.86 8.09 -29.55
CA LYS A 239 7.12 7.90 -30.81
C LYS A 239 7.67 8.79 -31.91
N ALA A 240 7.92 10.07 -31.64
CA ALA A 240 8.52 10.98 -32.61
C ALA A 240 9.90 10.48 -33.07
N LYS A 241 10.75 10.06 -32.12
CA LYS A 241 12.09 9.52 -32.40
C LYS A 241 12.05 8.21 -33.18
N LYS A 242 11.09 7.34 -32.88
CA LYS A 242 10.84 6.11 -33.65
C LYS A 242 10.51 6.44 -35.11
N ASN A 243 9.61 7.40 -35.34
CA ASN A 243 9.24 7.80 -36.70
C ASN A 243 10.45 8.38 -37.45
N GLU A 244 11.25 9.22 -36.80
CA GLU A 244 12.48 9.77 -37.39
C GLU A 244 13.46 8.66 -37.80
N TYR A 245 13.70 7.67 -36.94
CA TYR A 245 14.55 6.53 -37.30
C TYR A 245 13.96 5.68 -38.42
N GLN A 246 12.63 5.51 -38.47
CA GLN A 246 11.99 4.82 -39.59
C GLN A 246 12.21 5.57 -40.91
N ASP A 247 12.04 6.89 -40.92
CA ASP A 247 12.29 7.73 -42.10
C ASP A 247 13.76 7.67 -42.54
N GLN A 248 14.71 7.71 -41.61
CA GLN A 248 16.14 7.55 -41.92
C GLN A 248 16.42 6.19 -42.56
N VAL A 249 15.88 5.10 -42.00
CA VAL A 249 16.03 3.76 -42.57
C VAL A 249 15.43 3.67 -43.98
N GLU A 250 14.27 4.27 -44.21
CA GLU A 250 13.63 4.37 -45.53
C GLU A 250 14.53 5.10 -46.53
N GLN A 251 15.11 6.24 -46.13
CA GLN A 251 16.04 7.01 -46.96
C GLN A 251 17.30 6.20 -47.31
N TYR A 252 17.89 5.51 -46.32
CA TYR A 252 19.05 4.64 -46.57
C TYR A 252 18.71 3.48 -47.51
N ARG A 253 17.52 2.87 -47.38
CA ARG A 253 17.06 1.82 -48.31
C ARG A 253 16.98 2.35 -49.75
N LYS A 254 16.34 3.50 -49.96
CA LYS A 254 16.25 4.14 -51.28
C LYS A 254 17.62 4.48 -51.85
N PHE A 255 18.54 4.95 -51.01
CA PHE A 255 19.91 5.26 -51.44
C PHE A 255 20.66 4.00 -51.91
N ILE A 256 20.56 2.90 -51.16
CA ILE A 256 21.18 1.61 -51.50
C ILE A 256 20.58 1.01 -52.77
N GLU A 257 19.27 1.08 -52.95
CA GLU A 257 18.60 0.61 -54.17
C GLU A 257 19.05 1.40 -55.41
N ASN A 258 19.14 2.72 -55.31
CA ASN A 258 19.59 3.57 -56.42
C ASN A 258 21.09 3.41 -56.76
N HIS A 259 21.92 2.93 -55.84
CA HIS A 259 23.35 2.67 -56.08
C HIS A 259 23.64 1.21 -56.45
N ARG A 260 22.61 0.37 -56.63
CA ARG A 260 22.73 -1.03 -57.06
C ARG A 260 22.39 -1.26 -58.54
N THR A 261 21.95 -0.22 -59.25
CA THR A 261 21.84 -0.13 -60.72
C THR A 261 23.06 0.55 -61.32
#